data_AF-A0A524A543-F1
#
_entry.id   AF-A0A524A543-F1
#
_cell.length_a   1.000
_cell.length_b   1.000
_cell.length_c   1.000
_cell.angle_alpha   90.00
_cell.angle_beta   90.00
_cell.angle_gamma   90.00
#
_symmetry.space_group_name_H-M   'P 1'
#
loop_
_entity.id
_entity.type
_entity.pdbx_description
1 polymer ?
#
loop_
_entity_poly.entity_id
_entity_poly.type
_entity_poly.pdbx_seq_one_letter_code
_entity_poly.pdbx_strand_id
1 'polypeptide(L)'
;MIDRFGDRIKELESVVREIAIDITTGTVVDRLPPEKVWETAGPKVSMVKELIKELREYLYILKPEKVPTIQQSVTGIFERLDLFQESLTMDRGAEGESSQASVDELSKALGEISEFVSLCRAIKADPSEIIESILTLRQGRKSDAPSMAPARIKYLRDLVKEAQSSYGEITELSTKMEHQLSAIKEECEELYFSLSKKEEE
;
A
#
# COMPACT_ATOMS: atom_id res chain seq x y z
N MET A 1 8.06 -4.08 17.65
CA MET A 1 7.78 -4.16 16.19
C MET A 1 6.31 -4.44 15.99
N ILE A 2 5.80 -5.61 16.39
CA ILE A 2 4.35 -5.91 16.35
C ILE A 2 3.52 -4.92 17.17
N ASP A 3 3.99 -4.49 18.34
CA ASP A 3 3.24 -3.52 19.16
C ASP A 3 3.14 -2.16 18.44
N ARG A 4 4.28 -1.63 17.99
CA ARG A 4 4.34 -0.39 17.19
C ARG A 4 3.49 -0.48 15.91
N PHE A 5 3.52 -1.60 15.20
CA PHE A 5 2.64 -1.84 14.05
C PHE A 5 1.16 -1.78 14.46
N GLY A 6 0.81 -2.41 15.58
CA GLY A 6 -0.52 -2.33 16.17
C GLY A 6 -0.96 -0.92 16.54
N ASP A 7 -0.06 -0.12 17.09
CA ASP A 7 -0.34 1.27 17.46
C ASP A 7 -0.58 2.14 16.22
N ARG A 8 0.20 1.94 15.14
CA ARG A 8 0.00 2.62 13.86
C ARG A 8 -1.33 2.25 13.19
N ILE A 9 -1.78 1.00 13.30
CA ILE A 9 -3.11 0.59 12.83
C ILE A 9 -4.19 1.39 13.58
N LYS A 10 -4.11 1.47 14.91
CA LYS A 10 -5.09 2.22 15.71
C LYS A 10 -5.08 3.72 15.40
N GLU A 11 -3.89 4.27 15.16
CA GLU A 11 -3.72 5.67 14.75
C GLU A 11 -4.44 5.93 13.43
N LEU A 12 -4.19 5.12 12.39
CA LEU A 12 -4.88 5.23 11.10
C LEU A 12 -6.40 5.15 11.26
N GLU A 13 -6.90 4.19 12.05
CA GLU A 13 -8.33 4.06 12.31
C GLU A 13 -8.94 5.27 13.03
N SER A 14 -8.18 5.91 13.92
CA SER A 14 -8.64 7.13 14.59
C SER A 14 -8.84 8.25 13.58
N VAL A 15 -7.86 8.48 12.70
CA VAL A 15 -7.91 9.53 11.68
C VAL A 15 -9.04 9.28 10.69
N VAL A 16 -9.18 8.04 10.21
CA VAL A 16 -10.25 7.64 9.30
C VAL A 16 -11.63 7.86 9.93
N ARG A 17 -11.79 7.52 11.21
CA ARG A 17 -13.03 7.77 11.94
C ARG A 17 -13.33 9.25 12.06
N GLU A 18 -12.33 10.08 12.35
CA GLU A 18 -12.50 11.53 12.41
C GLU A 18 -12.95 12.11 11.06
N ILE A 19 -12.34 11.68 9.96
CA ILE A 19 -12.77 12.11 8.61
C ILE A 19 -14.21 11.66 8.33
N ALA A 20 -14.57 10.42 8.69
CA ALA A 20 -15.93 9.92 8.50
C ALA A 20 -16.97 10.70 9.32
N ILE A 21 -16.61 11.11 10.55
CA ILE A 21 -17.43 12.01 11.36
C ILE A 21 -17.60 13.34 10.64
N ASP A 22 -16.50 13.95 10.17
CA ASP A 22 -16.54 15.25 9.49
C ASP A 22 -17.42 15.24 8.22
N ILE A 23 -17.45 14.11 7.50
CA ILE A 23 -18.34 13.90 6.36
C ILE A 23 -19.80 13.82 6.85
N THR A 24 -20.06 13.00 7.86
CA THR A 24 -21.42 12.75 8.37
C THR A 24 -22.04 13.98 9.05
N THR A 25 -21.23 14.82 9.70
CA THR A 25 -21.67 16.07 10.34
C THR A 25 -21.86 17.22 9.35
N GLY A 26 -21.62 17.00 8.05
CA GLY A 26 -21.78 18.02 7.01
C GLY A 26 -20.66 19.07 7.02
N THR A 27 -19.68 18.98 7.93
CA THR A 27 -18.52 19.87 7.99
C THR A 27 -17.62 19.77 6.76
N VAL A 28 -17.72 18.69 5.99
CA VAL A 28 -16.98 18.47 4.73
C VAL A 28 -17.92 18.48 3.51
N VAL A 29 -19.24 18.44 3.70
CA VAL A 29 -20.21 18.11 2.63
C VAL A 29 -21.19 19.25 2.33
N ASP A 30 -21.67 19.96 3.34
CA ASP A 30 -22.74 20.94 3.15
C ASP A 30 -22.21 22.37 3.30
N ARG A 31 -22.07 23.06 2.16
CA ARG A 31 -21.93 24.53 2.02
C ARG A 31 -20.54 25.15 2.17
N LEU A 32 -19.46 24.36 2.19
CA LEU A 32 -18.11 24.92 2.21
C LEU A 32 -17.51 25.00 0.80
N PRO A 33 -16.86 26.13 0.45
CA PRO A 33 -16.09 26.20 -0.78
C PRO A 33 -14.93 25.18 -0.75
N PRO A 34 -14.45 24.70 -1.91
CA PRO A 34 -13.42 23.65 -1.99
C PRO A 34 -12.15 23.92 -1.17
N GLU A 35 -11.75 25.19 -1.07
CA GLU A 35 -10.62 25.62 -0.22
C GLU A 35 -10.83 25.30 1.26
N LYS A 36 -12.05 25.50 1.78
CA LYS A 36 -12.40 25.22 3.17
C LYS A 36 -12.55 23.72 3.45
N VAL A 37 -12.99 22.96 2.45
CA VAL A 37 -13.01 21.50 2.50
C VAL A 37 -11.57 20.98 2.61
N TRP A 38 -10.65 21.49 1.79
CA TRP A 38 -9.25 21.09 1.83
C TRP A 38 -8.52 21.56 3.10
N GLU A 39 -8.78 22.77 3.60
CA GLU A 39 -8.21 23.24 4.88
C GLU A 39 -8.56 22.29 6.05
N THR A 40 -9.76 21.69 6.01
CA THR A 40 -10.25 20.78 7.05
C THR A 40 -9.77 19.34 6.84
N ALA A 41 -9.91 18.81 5.62
CA ALA A 41 -9.62 17.42 5.30
C ALA A 41 -8.16 17.17 4.90
N GLY A 42 -7.48 18.12 4.26
CA GLY A 42 -6.14 18.00 3.69
C GLY A 42 -5.06 17.55 4.68
N PRO A 43 -4.96 18.13 5.89
CA PRO A 43 -4.03 17.66 6.91
C PRO A 43 -4.28 16.20 7.32
N LYS A 44 -5.56 15.80 7.46
CA LYS A 44 -5.95 14.43 7.83
C LYS A 44 -5.66 13.45 6.71
N VAL A 45 -5.97 13.81 5.46
CA VAL A 45 -5.64 13.01 4.26
C VAL A 45 -4.13 12.82 4.12
N SER A 46 -3.35 13.87 4.36
CA SER A 46 -1.88 13.77 4.33
C SER A 46 -1.37 12.82 5.42
N MET A 47 -1.93 12.89 6.62
CA MET A 47 -1.58 11.98 7.71
C MET A 47 -1.97 10.52 7.40
N VAL A 48 -3.12 10.30 6.78
CA VAL A 48 -3.54 8.98 6.27
C VAL A 48 -2.52 8.43 5.28
N LYS A 49 -2.08 9.24 4.28
CA LYS A 49 -1.08 8.81 3.30
C LYS A 49 0.23 8.38 3.97
N GLU A 50 0.73 9.14 4.93
CA GLU A 50 1.96 8.80 5.65
C GLU A 50 1.82 7.55 6.53
N LEU A 51 0.69 7.38 7.22
CA LEU A 51 0.41 6.19 8.02
C LEU A 51 0.32 4.94 7.14
N ILE A 52 -0.32 5.03 5.98
CA ILE A 52 -0.40 3.91 5.02
C ILE A 52 0.99 3.55 4.50
N LYS A 53 1.85 4.54 4.17
CA LYS A 53 3.25 4.28 3.81
C LYS A 53 3.99 3.54 4.92
N GLU A 54 3.89 4.00 6.17
CA GLU A 54 4.56 3.34 7.29
C GLU A 54 4.05 1.91 7.50
N LEU A 55 2.73 1.70 7.46
CA LEU A 55 2.11 0.38 7.61
C LEU A 55 2.52 -0.58 6.49
N ARG A 56 2.60 -0.10 5.24
CA ARG A 56 3.06 -0.87 4.09
C ARG A 56 4.45 -1.46 4.31
N GLU A 57 5.39 -0.68 4.85
CA GLU A 57 6.75 -1.17 5.14
C GLU A 57 6.74 -2.30 6.17
N TYR A 58 5.88 -2.22 7.20
CA TYR A 58 5.71 -3.34 8.14
C TYR A 58 5.10 -4.56 7.46
N LEU A 59 4.11 -4.37 6.59
CA LEU A 59 3.45 -5.47 5.90
C LEU A 59 4.38 -6.25 4.98
N TYR A 60 5.29 -5.57 4.28
CA TYR A 60 6.31 -6.24 3.45
C TYR A 60 7.23 -7.14 4.25
N ILE A 61 7.54 -6.74 5.50
CA ILE A 61 8.36 -7.54 6.41
C ILE A 61 7.55 -8.71 6.97
N LEU A 62 6.31 -8.46 7.39
CA LEU A 62 5.49 -9.46 8.10
C LEU A 62 4.91 -10.52 7.17
N LYS A 63 4.57 -10.16 5.92
CA LYS A 63 3.96 -11.06 4.95
C LYS A 63 4.50 -10.81 3.53
N PRO A 64 5.79 -11.10 3.28
CA PRO A 64 6.43 -10.86 1.98
C PRO A 64 5.73 -11.56 0.81
N GLU A 65 5.08 -12.69 1.05
CA GLU A 65 4.32 -13.44 0.05
C GLU A 65 3.06 -12.72 -0.47
N LYS A 66 2.59 -11.67 0.23
CA LYS A 66 1.42 -10.87 -0.15
C LYS A 66 1.78 -9.48 -0.69
N VAL A 67 3.06 -9.20 -0.93
CA VAL A 67 3.54 -7.88 -1.39
C VAL A 67 2.77 -7.34 -2.59
N PRO A 68 2.50 -8.12 -3.66
CA PRO A 68 1.75 -7.59 -4.82
C PRO A 68 0.32 -7.14 -4.45
N THR A 69 -0.36 -7.91 -3.61
CA THR A 69 -1.70 -7.57 -3.12
C THR A 69 -1.70 -6.32 -2.25
N ILE A 70 -0.69 -6.20 -1.36
CA ILE A 70 -0.51 -5.02 -0.50
C ILE A 70 -0.23 -3.78 -1.36
N GLN A 71 0.63 -3.89 -2.36
CA GLN A 71 0.93 -2.81 -3.29
C GLN A 71 -0.32 -2.34 -4.03
N GLN A 72 -1.07 -3.25 -4.61
CA GLN A 72 -2.28 -2.92 -5.34
C GLN A 72 -3.30 -2.19 -4.47
N SER A 73 -3.50 -2.65 -3.23
CA SER A 73 -4.39 -1.98 -2.27
C SER A 73 -3.92 -0.57 -1.91
N VAL A 74 -2.61 -0.38 -1.64
CA VAL A 74 -2.06 0.95 -1.31
C VAL A 74 -2.14 1.91 -2.50
N THR A 75 -1.84 1.44 -3.71
CA THR A 75 -1.92 2.24 -4.92
C THR A 75 -3.35 2.72 -5.17
N GLY A 76 -4.34 1.82 -5.09
CA GLY A 76 -5.75 2.20 -5.27
C GLY A 76 -6.20 3.28 -4.28
N ILE A 77 -5.83 3.13 -3.00
CA ILE A 77 -6.14 4.16 -1.98
C ILE A 77 -5.51 5.50 -2.34
N PHE A 78 -4.25 5.52 -2.78
CA PHE A 78 -3.57 6.77 -3.13
C PHE A 78 -4.18 7.43 -4.35
N GLU A 79 -4.50 6.65 -5.39
CA GLU A 79 -5.20 7.15 -6.58
C GLU A 79 -6.52 7.84 -6.20
N ARG A 80 -7.34 7.24 -5.32
CA ARG A 80 -8.59 7.88 -4.87
C ARG A 80 -8.37 9.15 -4.06
N LEU A 81 -7.38 9.15 -3.17
CA LEU A 81 -7.05 10.35 -2.38
C LEU A 81 -6.48 11.47 -3.27
N ASP A 82 -5.77 11.13 -4.34
CA ASP A 82 -5.30 12.08 -5.34
C ASP A 82 -6.46 12.62 -6.18
N LEU A 83 -7.38 11.76 -6.64
CA LEU A 83 -8.61 12.18 -7.32
C LEU A 83 -9.48 13.09 -6.47
N PHE A 84 -9.60 12.82 -5.17
CA PHE A 84 -10.26 13.73 -4.21
C PHE A 84 -9.60 15.12 -4.20
N GLN A 85 -8.27 15.16 -4.15
CA GLN A 85 -7.53 16.43 -4.16
C GLN A 85 -7.71 17.16 -5.51
N GLU A 86 -7.62 16.45 -6.63
CA GLU A 86 -7.76 17.01 -7.97
C GLU A 86 -9.17 17.57 -8.22
N SER A 87 -10.20 16.82 -7.84
CA SER A 87 -11.61 17.23 -7.98
C SER A 87 -11.94 18.49 -7.19
N LEU A 88 -11.30 18.71 -6.04
CA LEU A 88 -11.41 19.97 -5.29
C LEU A 88 -10.69 21.15 -5.97
N THR A 89 -9.66 20.90 -6.78
CA THR A 89 -8.85 21.96 -7.44
C THR A 89 -9.32 22.33 -8.84
N MET A 90 -10.00 21.42 -9.55
CA MET A 90 -10.50 21.67 -10.92
C MET A 90 -11.73 22.57 -10.98
N ASP A 91 -12.42 22.82 -9.86
CA ASP A 91 -13.68 23.56 -9.86
C ASP A 91 -13.48 25.08 -9.70
N ARG A 92 -13.42 25.79 -10.84
CA ARG A 92 -13.58 27.26 -10.92
C ARG A 92 -14.91 27.67 -11.59
N GLY A 93 -15.87 26.76 -11.78
CA GLY A 93 -17.02 27.05 -12.66
C GLY A 93 -18.39 26.48 -12.29
N ALA A 94 -18.49 25.45 -11.44
CA ALA A 94 -19.77 24.80 -11.14
C ALA A 94 -19.84 24.37 -9.66
N GLU A 95 -19.92 25.36 -8.77
CA GLU A 95 -19.74 25.31 -7.31
C GLU A 95 -20.65 24.35 -6.49
N GLY A 96 -21.47 23.50 -7.12
CA GLY A 96 -22.43 22.62 -6.45
C GLY A 96 -22.28 21.13 -6.70
N GLU A 97 -22.00 20.71 -7.95
CA GLU A 97 -21.96 19.28 -8.32
C GLU A 97 -20.55 18.67 -8.13
N SER A 98 -19.50 19.48 -8.19
CA SER A 98 -18.10 19.03 -8.07
C SER A 98 -17.73 18.61 -6.63
N SER A 99 -18.27 19.30 -5.62
CA SER A 99 -17.98 19.08 -4.20
C SER A 99 -18.55 17.75 -3.73
N GLN A 100 -19.76 17.42 -4.18
CA GLN A 100 -20.38 16.12 -3.91
C GLN A 100 -19.57 14.96 -4.50
N ALA A 101 -19.11 15.09 -5.76
CA ALA A 101 -18.28 14.08 -6.39
C ALA A 101 -16.93 13.88 -5.68
N SER A 102 -16.35 14.97 -5.15
CA SER A 102 -15.11 14.92 -4.36
C SER A 102 -15.32 14.15 -3.05
N VAL A 103 -16.39 14.46 -2.32
CA VAL A 103 -16.77 13.77 -1.08
C VAL A 103 -17.06 12.29 -1.31
N ASP A 104 -17.69 11.96 -2.43
CA ASP A 104 -17.96 10.57 -2.81
C ASP A 104 -16.65 9.80 -3.01
N GLU A 105 -15.63 10.41 -3.63
CA GLU A 105 -14.32 9.77 -3.81
C GLU A 105 -13.56 9.61 -2.48
N LEU A 106 -13.65 10.60 -1.59
CA LEU A 106 -13.15 10.48 -0.22
C LEU A 106 -13.85 9.35 0.54
N SER A 107 -15.17 9.22 0.40
CA SER A 107 -15.95 8.16 1.05
C SER A 107 -15.56 6.77 0.56
N LYS A 108 -15.32 6.61 -0.76
CA LYS A 108 -14.78 5.36 -1.32
C LYS A 108 -13.39 5.06 -0.79
N ALA A 109 -12.51 6.06 -0.72
CA ALA A 109 -11.18 5.90 -0.16
C ALA A 109 -11.24 5.43 1.30
N LEU A 110 -12.14 5.97 2.13
CA LEU A 110 -12.33 5.50 3.51
C LEU A 110 -12.77 4.02 3.57
N GLY A 111 -13.61 3.58 2.64
CA GLY A 111 -14.00 2.19 2.48
C GLY A 111 -12.79 1.28 2.22
N GLU A 112 -11.97 1.63 1.23
CA GLU A 112 -10.75 0.87 0.91
C GLU A 112 -9.72 0.90 2.04
N ILE A 113 -9.60 2.02 2.76
CA ILE A 113 -8.73 2.11 3.93
C ILE A 113 -9.21 1.17 5.05
N SER A 114 -10.53 1.03 5.25
CA SER A 114 -11.09 0.07 6.21
C SER A 114 -10.77 -1.39 5.85
N GLU A 115 -10.83 -1.72 4.56
CA GLU A 115 -10.39 -3.04 4.06
C GLU A 115 -8.88 -3.24 4.28
N PHE A 116 -8.06 -2.22 3.98
CA PHE A 116 -6.62 -2.25 4.23
C PHE A 116 -6.27 -2.41 5.72
N VAL A 117 -7.00 -1.75 6.62
CA VAL A 117 -6.86 -1.93 8.08
C VAL A 117 -7.19 -3.36 8.48
N SER A 118 -8.22 -3.95 7.89
CA SER A 118 -8.60 -5.35 8.15
C SER A 118 -7.51 -6.31 7.68
N LEU A 119 -6.92 -6.06 6.51
CA LEU A 119 -5.73 -6.76 6.02
C LEU A 119 -4.54 -6.62 7.01
N CYS A 120 -4.28 -5.42 7.51
CA CYS A 120 -3.22 -5.18 8.49
C CYS A 120 -3.41 -6.01 9.76
N ARG A 121 -4.65 -6.10 10.27
CA ARG A 121 -4.97 -6.92 11.45
C ARG A 121 -4.80 -8.41 11.20
N ALA A 122 -5.24 -8.89 10.05
CA ALA A 122 -5.09 -10.29 9.66
C ALA A 122 -3.59 -10.66 9.61
N ILE A 123 -2.76 -9.82 8.99
CA ILE A 123 -1.31 -10.03 8.90
C ILE A 123 -0.63 -9.90 10.26
N LYS A 124 -1.11 -9.02 11.14
CA LYS A 124 -0.60 -8.93 12.53
C LYS A 124 -0.88 -10.21 13.31
N ALA A 125 -2.05 -10.81 13.13
CA ALA A 125 -2.48 -12.02 13.83
C ALA A 125 -1.80 -13.27 13.28
N ASP A 126 -1.55 -13.30 11.97
CA ASP A 126 -0.95 -14.41 11.24
C ASP A 126 0.18 -13.88 10.32
N PRO A 127 1.37 -13.57 10.90
CA PRO A 127 2.55 -13.24 10.10
C PRO A 127 3.08 -14.49 9.37
N SER A 128 3.97 -14.30 8.40
CA SER A 128 4.63 -15.41 7.72
C SER A 128 5.36 -16.31 8.72
N GLU A 129 5.30 -17.63 8.54
CA GLU A 129 5.80 -18.65 9.50
C GLU A 129 7.29 -18.45 9.86
N ILE A 130 8.10 -18.04 8.88
CA ILE A 130 9.52 -17.74 9.08
C ILE A 130 9.68 -16.49 9.96
N ILE A 131 8.86 -15.46 9.72
CA ILE A 131 8.89 -14.22 10.48
C ILE A 131 8.40 -14.45 11.91
N GLU A 132 7.35 -15.25 12.10
CA GLU A 132 6.87 -15.67 13.42
C GLU A 132 7.98 -16.41 14.19
N SER A 133 8.65 -17.36 13.54
CA SER A 133 9.79 -18.09 14.11
C SER A 133 10.94 -17.15 14.51
N ILE A 134 11.24 -16.13 13.70
CA ILE A 134 12.26 -15.13 14.02
C ILE A 134 11.83 -14.26 15.21
N LEU A 135 10.56 -13.83 15.26
CA LEU A 135 10.02 -12.98 16.32
C LEU A 135 10.00 -13.69 17.67
N THR A 136 9.56 -14.95 17.70
CA THR A 136 9.54 -15.79 18.91
C THR A 136 10.95 -16.04 19.44
N LEU A 137 11.94 -16.28 18.56
CA LEU A 137 13.35 -16.36 18.96
C LEU A 137 13.88 -15.07 19.54
N ARG A 138 13.47 -13.92 18.99
CA ARG A 138 13.88 -12.60 19.49
C ARG A 138 13.27 -12.29 20.86
N GLN A 139 12.05 -12.75 21.12
CA GLN A 139 11.38 -12.59 22.40
C GLN A 139 11.90 -13.57 23.46
N GLY A 140 12.23 -14.81 23.09
CA GLY A 140 12.80 -15.84 23.96
C GLY A 140 14.19 -15.50 24.53
N ARG A 141 14.90 -14.51 23.96
CA ARG A 141 16.15 -13.97 24.55
C ARG A 141 15.95 -13.14 25.83
N LYS A 142 14.72 -12.77 26.18
CA LYS A 142 14.41 -11.95 27.37
C LYS A 142 13.98 -12.75 28.61
N SER A 143 13.81 -14.06 28.52
CA SER A 143 13.42 -14.90 29.66
C SER A 143 14.53 -15.92 29.96
N ASP A 144 15.02 -15.92 31.19
CA ASP A 144 15.95 -16.91 31.72
C ASP A 144 15.35 -18.32 31.64
N ALA A 145 15.69 -19.10 30.60
CA ALA A 145 15.52 -20.56 30.53
C ALA A 145 16.32 -21.15 29.35
N PRO A 146 16.76 -22.42 29.43
CA PRO A 146 18.08 -22.87 28.95
C PRO A 146 18.10 -23.24 27.47
N SER A 147 19.25 -22.97 26.82
CA SER A 147 19.75 -23.60 25.59
C SER A 147 18.68 -23.91 24.53
N MET A 148 18.28 -22.87 23.78
CA MET A 148 17.62 -23.07 22.49
C MET A 148 18.52 -23.94 21.60
N ALA A 149 18.06 -25.16 21.30
CA ALA A 149 18.86 -26.17 20.64
C ALA A 149 19.49 -25.63 19.33
N PRO A 150 20.81 -25.79 19.11
CA PRO A 150 21.52 -25.32 17.91
C PRO A 150 20.90 -25.81 16.59
N ALA A 151 20.10 -26.89 16.64
CA ALA A 151 19.28 -27.39 15.55
C ALA A 151 18.27 -26.37 15.00
N ARG A 152 17.57 -25.59 15.85
CA ARG A 152 16.59 -24.60 15.38
C ARG A 152 17.24 -23.39 14.72
N ILE A 153 18.40 -22.96 15.23
CA ILE A 153 19.20 -21.88 14.62
C ILE A 153 19.76 -22.34 13.28
N LYS A 154 20.21 -23.58 13.19
CA LYS A 154 20.67 -24.17 11.93
C LYS A 154 19.54 -24.23 10.90
N TYR A 155 18.36 -24.71 11.29
CA TYR A 155 17.19 -24.76 10.42
C TYR A 155 16.82 -23.39 9.83
N LEU A 156 16.78 -22.34 10.65
CA LEU A 156 16.50 -20.99 10.16
C LEU A 156 17.61 -20.44 9.26
N ARG A 157 18.86 -20.75 9.54
CA ARG A 157 19.97 -20.36 8.65
C ARG A 157 19.83 -21.02 7.29
N ASP A 158 19.45 -22.29 7.26
CA ASP A 158 19.28 -23.05 6.03
C ASP A 158 18.07 -22.51 5.23
N LEU A 159 16.95 -22.20 5.90
CA LEU A 159 15.80 -21.50 5.30
C LEU A 159 16.16 -20.12 4.74
N VAL A 160 16.96 -19.33 5.45
CA VAL A 160 17.40 -18.00 4.96
C VAL A 160 18.27 -18.16 3.71
N LYS A 161 19.15 -19.17 3.66
CA LYS A 161 19.95 -19.44 2.47
C LYS A 161 19.10 -19.88 1.28
N GLU A 162 18.09 -20.70 1.52
CA GLU A 162 17.16 -21.15 0.49
C GLU A 162 16.35 -19.98 -0.07
N ALA A 163 15.82 -19.12 0.81
CA ALA A 163 15.13 -17.89 0.41
C ALA A 163 16.04 -16.93 -0.38
N GLN A 164 17.33 -16.85 -0.04
CA GLN A 164 18.31 -16.06 -0.79
C GLN A 164 18.59 -16.64 -2.18
N SER A 165 18.68 -17.97 -2.29
CA SER A 165 18.85 -18.65 -3.58
C SER A 165 17.64 -18.42 -4.48
N SER A 166 16.42 -18.63 -3.96
CA SER A 166 15.19 -18.44 -4.72
C SER A 166 15.01 -16.97 -5.14
N TYR A 167 15.41 -16.02 -4.30
CA TYR A 167 15.41 -14.60 -4.68
C TYR A 167 16.35 -14.33 -5.86
N GLY A 168 17.55 -14.92 -5.86
CA GLY A 168 18.49 -14.85 -6.97
C GLY A 168 17.89 -15.37 -8.29
N GLU A 169 17.25 -16.54 -8.25
CA GLU A 169 16.58 -17.14 -9.40
C GLU A 169 15.44 -16.25 -9.93
N ILE A 170 14.63 -15.67 -9.05
CA ILE A 170 13.55 -14.74 -9.43
C ILE A 170 14.11 -13.48 -10.08
N THR A 171 15.21 -12.92 -9.56
CA THR A 171 15.84 -11.74 -10.17
C THR A 171 16.40 -12.05 -11.56
N GLU A 172 17.01 -13.22 -11.75
CA GLU A 172 17.48 -13.65 -13.07
C GLU A 172 16.30 -13.81 -14.04
N LEU A 173 15.19 -14.41 -13.61
CA LEU A 173 14.00 -14.57 -14.43
C LEU A 173 13.38 -13.20 -14.80
N SER A 174 13.33 -12.27 -13.86
CA SER A 174 12.80 -10.91 -14.07
C SER A 174 13.62 -10.15 -15.11
N THR A 175 14.96 -10.17 -15.00
CA THR A 175 15.84 -9.53 -16.01
C THR A 175 15.69 -10.16 -17.39
N LYS A 176 15.47 -11.47 -17.46
CA LYS A 176 15.18 -12.16 -18.73
C LYS A 176 13.86 -11.69 -19.34
N MET A 177 12.80 -11.55 -18.54
CA MET A 177 11.52 -11.02 -18.99
C MET A 177 11.63 -9.57 -19.48
N GLU A 178 12.37 -8.70 -18.78
CA GLU A 178 12.62 -7.32 -19.24
C GLU A 178 13.34 -7.29 -20.59
N HIS A 179 14.32 -8.18 -20.80
CA HIS A 179 14.99 -8.31 -22.10
C HIS A 179 14.01 -8.73 -23.20
N GLN A 180 13.14 -9.71 -22.92
CA GLN A 180 12.13 -10.14 -23.89
C GLN A 180 11.10 -9.05 -24.20
N LEU A 181 10.66 -8.30 -23.19
CA LEU A 181 9.75 -7.17 -23.39
C LEU A 181 10.41 -6.07 -24.22
N SER A 182 11.70 -5.81 -24.00
CA SER A 182 12.45 -4.82 -24.78
C SER A 182 12.58 -5.24 -26.24
N ALA A 183 12.88 -6.52 -26.50
CA ALA A 183 12.94 -7.07 -27.85
C ALA A 183 11.57 -7.00 -28.57
N ILE A 184 10.49 -7.37 -27.88
CA ILE A 184 9.12 -7.26 -28.43
C ILE A 184 8.75 -5.80 -28.71
N LYS A 185 9.15 -4.88 -27.84
CA LYS A 185 8.91 -3.45 -28.03
C LYS A 185 9.62 -2.93 -29.27
N GLU A 186 10.88 -3.33 -29.48
CA GLU A 186 11.65 -2.99 -30.66
C GLU A 186 11.02 -3.57 -31.94
N GLU A 187 10.59 -4.83 -31.92
CA GLU A 187 9.84 -5.44 -33.04
C GLU A 187 8.51 -4.70 -33.34
N CYS A 188 7.79 -4.26 -32.30
CA CYS A 188 6.57 -3.46 -32.47
C CYS A 188 6.86 -2.08 -33.07
N GLU A 189 7.94 -1.42 -32.66
CA GLU A 189 8.38 -0.15 -33.23
C GLU A 189 8.79 -0.34 -34.71
N GLU A 190 9.56 -1.37 -35.04
CA GLU A 190 9.94 -1.70 -36.43
C GLU A 190 8.74 -2.01 -37.33
N LEU A 191 7.76 -2.76 -36.82
CA LEU A 191 6.51 -3.06 -37.53
C LEU A 191 5.68 -1.79 -37.76
N TYR A 192 5.59 -0.92 -36.75
CA TYR A 192 4.90 0.37 -36.87
C TYR A 192 5.54 1.25 -37.94
N PHE A 193 6.88 1.42 -37.91
CA PHE A 193 7.61 2.17 -38.94
C PHE A 193 7.45 1.58 -40.35
N SER A 194 7.43 0.25 -40.47
CA SER A 194 7.26 -0.44 -41.75
C SER A 194 5.86 -0.27 -42.35
N LEU A 195 4.83 -0.17 -41.50
CA LEU A 195 3.45 0.07 -41.92
C LEU A 195 3.24 1.54 -42.33
N SER A 196 3.74 2.50 -41.56
CA SER A 196 3.63 3.93 -41.91
C SER A 196 4.38 4.27 -43.20
N LYS A 197 5.51 3.62 -43.48
CA LYS A 197 6.25 3.83 -44.74
C LYS A 197 5.54 3.29 -45.99
N LYS A 198 4.64 2.31 -45.83
CA LYS A 198 3.82 1.75 -46.93
C LYS A 198 2.58 2.57 -47.23
N GLU A 199 2.14 3.46 -46.34
CA GLU A 199 1.00 4.36 -46.57
C GLU A 199 1.39 5.64 -47.32
N GLU A 200 2.70 5.92 -47.49
CA GLU A 200 3.22 7.11 -48.18
C GLU A 200 3.69 6.86 -49.64
N GLU A 201 3.58 5.63 -50.16
CA GLU A 201 3.81 5.25 -51.58
C GLU A 201 2.49 5.03 -52.34
#